data_AF-A0A6I9P9I0-F1
#
_entry.id   AF-A0A6I9P9I0-F1
#
_cell.length_a   1.000
_cell.length_b   1.000
_cell.length_c   1.000
_cell.angle_alpha   90.00
_cell.angle_beta   90.00
_cell.angle_gamma   90.00
#
_symmetry.space_group_name_H-M   'P 1'
#
loop_
_entity.id
_entity.type
_entity.pdbx_description
1 polymer ?
#
loop_
_entity_poly.entity_id
_entity_poly.type
_entity_poly.pdbx_seq_one_letter_code
_entity_poly.pdbx_strand_id
1 'polypeptide(L)'
;MEGIQRFLGVTPIFNYTQALMYDDSKGFWCQREGGRAKCLGKSKGRKYPEMSPESRTFLNEYYREHNMELLRLLNRLGHPLPSWLRQELQSTSWS
;
A
#
# COMPACT_ATOMS: atom_id res chain seq x y z
N MET A 1 11.13 -1.69 1.26
CA MET A 1 11.52 -0.76 2.35
C MET A 1 12.85 -0.05 2.09
N GLU A 2 13.58 -0.36 1.02
CA GLU A 2 14.85 0.33 0.71
C GLU A 2 14.70 1.84 0.57
N GLY A 3 13.64 2.33 -0.10
CA GLY A 3 13.43 3.77 -0.27
C GLY A 3 13.39 4.54 1.06
N ILE A 4 12.74 3.98 2.08
CA ILE A 4 12.68 4.57 3.43
C ILE A 4 14.06 4.55 4.09
N GLN A 5 14.79 3.43 3.99
CA GLN A 5 16.13 3.32 4.57
C GLN A 5 17.09 4.32 3.94
N ARG A 6 17.07 4.49 2.61
CA ARG A 6 17.88 5.49 1.90
C ARG A 6 17.48 6.91 2.29
N PHE A 7 16.18 7.20 2.36
CA PHE A 7 15.68 8.50 2.79
C PHE A 7 16.17 8.88 4.20
N LEU A 8 16.21 7.91 5.12
CA LEU A 8 16.69 8.12 6.49
C LEU A 8 18.22 8.01 6.64
N GLY A 9 18.97 7.68 5.57
CA GLY A 9 20.42 7.50 5.63
C GLY A 9 20.87 6.26 6.44
N VAL A 10 20.05 5.22 6.52
CA VAL A 10 20.35 4.01 7.30
C VAL A 10 21.48 3.21 6.65
N THR A 11 22.55 2.97 7.43
CA THR A 11 23.70 2.15 7.05
C THR A 11 24.11 1.22 8.21
N PRO A 12 24.28 -0.09 7.97
CA PRO A 12 24.03 -0.80 6.72
C PRO A 12 22.53 -0.95 6.42
N ILE A 13 22.20 -1.12 5.13
CA ILE A 13 20.81 -1.38 4.69
C ILE A 13 20.35 -2.73 5.25
N PHE A 14 19.22 -2.75 5.94
CA PHE A 14 18.58 -3.96 6.44
C PHE A 14 17.84 -4.71 5.33
N ASN A 15 18.10 -6.02 5.23
CA ASN A 15 17.51 -6.89 4.22
C ASN A 15 16.13 -7.42 4.63
N TYR A 16 15.09 -6.66 4.29
CA TYR A 16 13.70 -7.05 4.55
C TYR A 16 13.25 -8.30 3.77
N THR A 17 13.88 -8.64 2.65
CA THR A 17 13.55 -9.86 1.89
C THR A 17 13.91 -11.14 2.68
N GLN A 18 14.97 -11.06 3.48
CA GLN A 18 15.36 -12.16 4.37
C GLN A 18 14.63 -12.12 5.72
N ALA A 19 14.32 -10.92 6.20
CA ALA A 19 13.70 -10.70 7.51
C ALA A 19 12.17 -10.81 7.52
N LEU A 20 11.52 -10.81 6.36
CA LEU A 20 10.07 -10.98 6.24
C LEU A 20 9.71 -12.30 5.55
N MET A 21 8.52 -12.79 5.86
CA MET A 21 7.88 -13.90 5.15
C MET A 21 6.38 -13.64 5.05
N TYR A 22 5.77 -14.09 3.95
CA TYR A 22 4.32 -14.04 3.80
C TYR A 22 3.68 -15.20 4.57
N ASP A 23 2.59 -14.92 5.28
CA ASP A 23 1.80 -15.94 5.96
C ASP A 23 0.41 -15.99 5.31
N ASP A 24 0.09 -17.10 4.64
CA ASP A 24 -1.16 -17.28 3.91
C ASP A 24 -2.39 -17.26 4.82
N SER A 25 -2.24 -17.80 6.05
CA SER A 25 -3.35 -17.84 7.02
C SER A 25 -3.71 -16.43 7.50
N LYS A 26 -2.69 -15.59 7.67
CA LYS A 26 -2.81 -14.18 8.04
C LYS A 26 -3.23 -13.33 6.84
N GLY A 27 -2.73 -13.62 5.65
CA GLY A 27 -2.91 -12.83 4.43
C GLY A 27 -1.99 -11.60 4.33
N PHE A 28 -0.91 -11.57 5.11
CA PHE A 28 0.01 -10.42 5.18
C PHE A 28 1.46 -10.86 5.37
N TRP A 29 2.41 -9.96 5.06
CA TRP A 29 3.82 -10.14 5.40
C TRP A 29 4.05 -9.98 6.90
N CYS A 30 4.86 -10.87 7.46
CA CYS A 30 5.18 -10.97 8.88
C CYS A 30 6.71 -11.02 9.10
N GLN A 31 7.16 -10.70 10.31
CA GLN A 31 8.57 -10.84 10.66
C GLN A 31 8.94 -12.32 10.70
N ARG A 32 10.08 -12.69 10.12
CA ARG A 32 10.66 -14.02 10.26
C ARG A 32 11.51 -14.06 11.54
N GLU A 33 11.07 -14.84 12.52
CA GLU A 33 11.78 -15.05 13.78
C GLU A 33 11.91 -16.55 14.04
N GLY A 34 13.15 -17.06 14.10
CA GLY A 34 13.41 -18.49 14.28
C GLY A 34 12.76 -19.40 13.22
N GLY A 35 12.65 -18.91 11.98
CA GLY A 35 11.98 -19.63 10.88
C GLY A 35 10.46 -19.62 10.93
N ARG A 36 9.84 -18.96 11.93
CA ARG A 36 8.39 -18.82 12.05
C ARG A 36 7.94 -17.39 11.75
N ALA A 37 6.70 -17.26 11.28
CA ALA A 37 6.08 -15.97 11.05
C ALA A 37 5.58 -15.38 12.38
N LYS A 38 6.18 -14.26 12.80
CA LYS A 38 5.66 -13.41 13.86
C LYS A 38 4.86 -12.28 13.24
N CYS A 39 3.56 -12.50 13.18
CA CYS A 39 2.62 -11.57 12.57
C CYS A 39 2.12 -10.51 13.55
N LEU A 40 1.63 -9.39 13.00
CA LEU A 40 0.90 -8.40 13.78
C LEU A 40 -0.39 -8.99 14.37
N GLY A 41 -0.80 -8.46 15.52
CA GLY A 41 -1.96 -8.95 16.28
C GLY A 41 -3.29 -8.91 15.53
N LYS A 42 -4.33 -9.49 16.13
CA LYS A 42 -5.68 -9.65 15.53
C LYS A 42 -6.34 -8.34 15.08
N SER A 43 -5.93 -7.21 15.65
CA SER A 43 -6.45 -5.88 15.30
C SER A 43 -5.90 -5.31 13.98
N LYS A 44 -4.87 -5.93 13.38
CA LYS A 44 -4.24 -5.50 12.12
C LYS A 44 -4.52 -6.55 11.03
N GLY A 45 -5.07 -6.11 9.90
CA GLY A 45 -5.55 -7.02 8.85
C GLY A 45 -6.83 -7.76 9.26
N ARG A 46 -7.80 -7.04 9.84
CA ARG A 46 -9.10 -7.61 10.19
C ARG A 46 -9.82 -8.08 8.92
N LYS A 47 -10.50 -9.22 9.01
CA LYS A 47 -11.35 -9.73 7.93
C LYS A 47 -12.69 -9.04 8.00
N TYR A 48 -13.04 -8.32 6.94
CA TYR A 48 -14.34 -7.69 6.75
C TYR A 48 -15.01 -8.30 5.52
N PRO A 49 -16.34 -8.21 5.41
CA PRO A 49 -17.01 -8.41 4.13
C PRO A 49 -16.41 -7.48 3.06
N GLU A 50 -16.43 -7.93 1.82
CA GLU A 50 -16.04 -7.08 0.68
C GLU A 50 -16.96 -5.85 0.60
N MET A 51 -16.38 -4.73 0.19
CA MET A 51 -17.13 -3.49 -0.05
C MET A 51 -18.10 -3.70 -1.22
N SER A 52 -19.35 -3.20 -1.08
CA SER A 52 -20.32 -3.31 -2.17
C SER A 52 -19.85 -2.55 -3.42
N PRO A 53 -20.18 -3.03 -4.63
CA PRO A 53 -19.83 -2.34 -5.86
C PRO A 53 -20.35 -0.90 -5.93
N GLU A 54 -21.56 -0.65 -5.42
CA GLU A 54 -22.19 0.67 -5.40
C GLU A 54 -21.43 1.64 -4.50
N SER A 55 -21.02 1.18 -3.31
CA SER A 55 -20.21 1.96 -2.39
C SER A 55 -18.85 2.28 -3.02
N ARG A 56 -18.24 1.30 -3.70
CA ARG A 56 -16.96 1.50 -4.39
C ARG A 56 -17.08 2.52 -5.51
N THR A 57 -18.10 2.42 -6.37
CA THR A 57 -18.34 3.38 -7.45
C THR A 57 -18.57 4.77 -6.91
N PHE A 58 -19.40 4.91 -5.87
CA PHE A 58 -19.64 6.20 -5.21
C PHE A 58 -18.34 6.81 -4.67
N LEU A 59 -17.50 6.03 -3.99
CA LEU A 59 -16.24 6.52 -3.43
C LEU A 59 -15.22 6.87 -4.49
N ASN A 60 -15.12 6.09 -5.57
CA ASN A 60 -14.24 6.38 -6.70
C ASN A 60 -14.61 7.73 -7.35
N GLU A 61 -15.90 8.00 -7.55
CA GLU A 61 -16.36 9.29 -8.07
C GLU A 61 -16.08 10.44 -7.08
N TYR A 62 -16.43 10.23 -5.81
CA TYR A 62 -16.22 11.22 -4.75
C TYR A 62 -14.75 11.64 -4.62
N TYR A 63 -13.81 10.69 -4.68
CA TYR A 63 -12.38 10.98 -4.53
C TYR A 63 -11.68 11.38 -5.82
N ARG A 64 -12.36 11.40 -6.98
CA ARG A 64 -11.73 11.66 -8.27
C ARG A 64 -10.93 12.96 -8.32
N GLU A 65 -11.57 14.08 -7.97
CA GLU A 65 -10.92 15.40 -7.97
C GLU A 65 -9.80 15.46 -6.91
N HIS A 66 -10.02 14.86 -5.74
CA HIS A 66 -8.99 14.77 -4.69
C HIS A 66 -7.76 13.97 -5.16
N ASN A 67 -7.98 12.89 -5.90
CA ASN A 67 -6.92 12.07 -6.47
C ASN A 67 -6.17 12.82 -7.58
N MET A 68 -6.84 13.66 -8.37
CA MET A 68 -6.18 14.55 -9.35
C MET A 68 -5.31 15.62 -8.67
N GLU A 69 -5.78 16.23 -7.58
CA GLU A 69 -4.97 17.17 -6.81
C GLU A 69 -3.78 16.48 -6.13
N LEU A 70 -3.98 15.28 -5.60
CA LEU A 70 -2.90 14.47 -5.03
C LEU A 70 -1.84 14.15 -6.10
N LEU A 71 -2.25 13.77 -7.31
CA LEU A 71 -1.34 13.54 -8.45
C LEU A 71 -0.50 14.79 -8.74
N ARG A 72 -1.13 15.97 -8.86
CA ARG A 72 -0.45 17.24 -9.11
C ARG A 72 0.54 17.59 -7.99
N LEU A 73 0.14 17.39 -6.73
CA LEU A 73 0.97 17.63 -5.57
C LEU A 73 2.19 16.71 -5.53
N LEU A 74 2.00 15.40 -5.68
CA LEU A 74 3.10 14.43 -5.65
C LEU A 74 4.11 14.69 -6.77
N ASN A 75 3.65 15.03 -7.97
CA ASN A 75 4.52 15.42 -9.07
C ASN A 75 5.33 16.69 -8.75
N ARG A 76 4.68 17.72 -8.18
CA ARG A 76 5.36 18.96 -7.77
C ARG A 76 6.44 18.70 -6.71
N LEU A 77 6.17 17.78 -5.79
CA LEU A 77 7.12 17.38 -4.74
C LEU A 77 8.20 16.40 -5.24
N GLY A 78 8.12 15.93 -6.48
CA GLY A 78 9.05 14.94 -7.04
C GLY A 78 8.90 13.54 -6.42
N HIS A 79 7.74 13.24 -5.82
CA HIS A 79 7.47 11.92 -5.24
C HIS A 79 6.96 10.93 -6.30
N PRO A 80 7.35 9.65 -6.20
CA PRO A 80 6.85 8.62 -7.11
C PRO A 80 5.36 8.41 -6.90
N LEU A 81 4.62 8.25 -8.00
CA LEU A 81 3.17 8.06 -7.96
C LEU A 81 2.81 6.64 -7.52
N PRO A 82 1.96 6.47 -6.50
CA PRO A 82 1.44 5.16 -6.10
C PRO A 82 0.76 4.45 -7.28
N SER A 83 0.88 3.12 -7.34
CA SER A 83 0.27 2.31 -8.41
C SER A 83 -1.25 2.40 -8.42
N TRP A 84 -1.88 2.34 -7.23
CA TRP A 84 -3.34 2.43 -7.11
C TRP A 84 -3.87 3.76 -7.67
N LEU A 85 -3.19 4.88 -7.39
CA LEU A 85 -3.60 6.21 -7.85
C LEU A 85 -3.53 6.31 -9.38
N ARG A 86 -2.47 5.74 -9.98
CA ARG A 86 -2.33 5.68 -11.45
C ARG A 86 -3.43 4.84 -12.08
N GLN A 87 -3.72 3.68 -11.50
CA GLN A 87 -4.74 2.75 -12.01
C GLN A 87 -6.14 3.37 -11.91
N GLU A 88 -6.45 4.00 -10.78
CA GLU A 88 -7.76 4.60 -10.53
C GLU A 88 -8.03 5.72 -11.54
N LEU A 89 -7.09 6.65 -11.73
CA LEU A 89 -7.24 7.75 -12.70
C LEU A 89 -7.20 7.31 -14.17
N GLN A 90 -6.56 6.18 -14.48
CA GLN A 90 -6.62 5.58 -15.83
C GLN A 90 -7.94 4.87 -16.09
N SER A 91 -8.54 4.23 -15.07
CA SER A 91 -9.81 3.50 -15.22
C SER A 91 -10.98 4.43 -15.53
N THR A 92 -10.94 5.68 -15.05
CA THR A 92 -11.99 6.68 -15.26
C THR A 92 -11.92 7.40 -16.60
N SER A 93 -10.84 7.24 -17.38
CA SER A 93 -10.75 7.84 -18.72
C SER A 93 -11.35 6.98 -19.84
N TRP A 94 -11.84 5.78 -19.48
CA TRP A 94 -12.47 4.80 -20.39
C TRP A 94 -13.96 4.58 -20.08
N SER A 95 -14.56 5.48 -19.30
CA SER A 95 -16.01 5.53 -19.02
C SER A 95 -16.62 6.79 -19.61
#